data_AF-A0A2V6JMZ4-F1
#
_entry.id   AF-A0A2V6JMZ4-F1
#
_cell.length_a   1.000
_cell.length_b   1.000
_cell.length_c   1.000
_cell.angle_alpha   90.00
_cell.angle_beta   90.00
_cell.angle_gamma   90.00
#
_symmetry.space_group_name_H-M   'P 1'
#
loop_
_entity.id
_entity.type
_entity.pdbx_description
1 polymer ?
#
loop_
_entity_poly.entity_id
_entity_poly.type
_entity_poly.pdbx_seq_one_letter_code
_entity_poly.pdbx_strand_id
1 'polypeptide(L)'
;DRHVLERAYNDRAGVTAQFNKNLLARINRELGADFDLNRWQHHAIYNSTEGRIEIYLISDTEQTVRIGAREFQFRAGEEILTEYSYKHTISGFIELARNAGFQFAQVWTDDSRWFGVFYFTVAN
;
A
#
# COMPACT_ATOMS: atom_id res chain seq x y z
N ASP A 1 8.41 10.43 -10.90
CA ASP A 1 7.33 11.44 -10.98
C ASP A 1 6.22 11.04 -10.03
N ARG A 2 5.81 11.96 -9.14
CA ARG A 2 4.73 11.74 -8.16
C ARG A 2 3.43 11.31 -8.84
N HIS A 3 3.05 11.95 -9.94
CA HIS A 3 1.78 11.64 -10.61
C HIS A 3 1.80 10.27 -11.26
N VAL A 4 2.94 9.81 -11.75
CA VAL A 4 3.08 8.43 -12.28
C VAL A 4 2.86 7.42 -11.16
N LEU A 5 3.47 7.64 -9.99
CA LEU A 5 3.31 6.76 -8.84
C LEU A 5 1.87 6.75 -8.33
N GLU A 6 1.25 7.91 -8.10
CA GLU A 6 -0.13 7.96 -7.61
C GLU A 6 -1.13 7.36 -8.60
N ARG A 7 -0.96 7.54 -9.92
CA ARG A 7 -1.84 6.92 -10.93
C ARG A 7 -1.73 5.41 -10.99
N ALA A 8 -0.58 4.83 -10.64
CA ALA A 8 -0.41 3.39 -10.62
C ALA A 8 -1.24 2.72 -9.50
N TYR A 9 -1.59 3.48 -8.45
CA TYR A 9 -2.40 3.00 -7.32
C TYR A 9 -3.82 3.57 -7.30
N ASN A 10 -4.10 4.66 -8.03
CA ASN A 10 -5.44 5.20 -8.25
C ASN A 10 -5.84 5.02 -9.72
N ASP A 11 -5.87 3.78 -10.20
CA ASP A 11 -6.19 3.50 -11.59
C ASP A 11 -7.63 3.93 -11.93
N ARG A 12 -7.83 4.46 -13.14
CA ARG A 12 -9.14 4.98 -13.59
C ARG A 12 -10.21 3.88 -13.72
N ALA A 13 -9.81 2.63 -13.86
CA ALA A 13 -10.73 1.51 -13.95
C ALA A 13 -11.28 1.09 -12.56
N GLY A 14 -10.71 1.61 -11.47
CA GLY A 14 -11.14 1.34 -10.11
C GLY A 14 -10.73 -0.04 -9.59
N VAL A 15 -9.80 -0.73 -10.26
CA VAL A 15 -9.38 -2.10 -9.89
C VAL A 15 -8.63 -2.09 -8.57
N THR A 16 -7.72 -1.14 -8.36
CA THR A 16 -6.96 -1.01 -7.10
C THR A 16 -7.88 -0.60 -5.94
N ALA A 17 -8.88 0.24 -6.21
CA ALA A 17 -9.89 0.59 -5.22
C ALA A 17 -10.72 -0.64 -4.79
N GLN A 18 -11.15 -1.47 -5.75
CA GLN A 18 -11.86 -2.72 -5.47
C GLN A 18 -10.97 -3.70 -4.69
N PHE A 19 -9.69 -3.82 -5.06
CA PHE A 19 -8.72 -4.62 -4.34
C PHE A 19 -8.55 -4.16 -2.89
N ASN A 20 -8.44 -2.84 -2.64
CA ASN A 20 -8.30 -2.34 -1.29
C ASN A 20 -9.56 -2.57 -0.44
N LYS A 21 -10.74 -2.25 -0.98
CA LYS A 21 -12.04 -2.48 -0.30
C LYS A 21 -12.30 -3.97 -0.03
N ASN A 22 -11.70 -4.88 -0.78
CA ASN A 22 -11.82 -6.31 -0.55
C ASN A 22 -11.31 -6.72 0.85
N LEU A 23 -10.41 -5.94 1.49
CA LEU A 23 -10.05 -6.15 2.90
C LEU A 23 -11.30 -6.12 3.80
N LEU A 24 -12.18 -5.13 3.63
CA LEU A 24 -13.42 -5.01 4.40
C LEU A 24 -14.37 -6.16 4.10
N ALA A 25 -14.52 -6.54 2.83
CA ALA A 25 -15.35 -7.69 2.44
C ALA A 25 -14.86 -9.00 3.07
N ARG A 26 -13.54 -9.18 3.15
CA ARG A 26 -12.94 -10.34 3.81
C ARG A 26 -13.18 -10.31 5.31
N ILE A 27 -13.00 -9.16 5.96
CA ILE A 27 -13.28 -9.00 7.39
C ILE A 27 -14.74 -9.32 7.70
N ASN A 28 -15.70 -8.87 6.85
CA ASN A 28 -17.11 -9.26 6.98
C ASN A 28 -17.29 -10.78 6.95
N ARG A 29 -16.72 -11.45 5.94
CA ARG A 29 -16.87 -12.90 5.75
C ARG A 29 -16.15 -13.73 6.82
N GLU A 30 -14.93 -13.35 7.18
CA GLU A 30 -14.02 -14.17 7.98
C GLU A 30 -14.17 -13.89 9.49
N LEU A 31 -14.54 -12.67 9.87
CA LEU A 31 -14.62 -12.24 11.27
C LEU A 31 -16.04 -11.86 11.71
N GLY A 32 -17.04 -12.04 10.83
CA GLY A 32 -18.44 -11.71 11.13
C GLY A 32 -18.67 -10.21 11.34
N ALA A 33 -18.00 -9.39 10.54
CA ALA A 33 -18.18 -7.95 10.55
C ALA A 33 -19.30 -7.48 9.61
N ASP A 34 -19.67 -6.21 9.72
CA ASP A 34 -20.76 -5.59 8.96
C ASP A 34 -20.37 -4.27 8.26
N PHE A 35 -19.15 -4.16 7.74
CA PHE A 35 -18.75 -3.04 6.89
C PHE A 35 -19.68 -2.91 5.67
N ASP A 36 -20.28 -1.73 5.47
CA ASP A 36 -20.91 -1.33 4.20
C ASP A 36 -19.85 -0.71 3.28
N LEU A 37 -19.33 -1.49 2.33
CA LEU A 37 -18.23 -1.11 1.44
C LEU A 37 -18.52 0.15 0.59
N ASN A 38 -19.78 0.55 0.44
CA ASN A 38 -20.14 1.76 -0.31
C ASN A 38 -19.87 3.03 0.48
N ARG A 39 -19.65 2.94 1.80
CA ARG A 39 -19.36 4.07 2.69
C ARG A 39 -17.86 4.30 2.90
N TRP A 40 -17.03 3.68 2.06
CA TRP A 40 -15.58 3.77 2.14
C TRP A 40 -15.02 4.20 0.81
N GLN A 41 -14.03 5.08 0.80
CA GLN A 41 -13.32 5.49 -0.40
C GLN A 41 -11.89 5.00 -0.34
N HIS A 42 -11.39 4.56 -1.48
CA HIS A 42 -9.97 4.29 -1.65
C HIS A 42 -9.24 5.61 -1.93
N HIS A 43 -8.09 5.79 -1.30
CA HIS A 43 -7.18 6.88 -1.64
C HIS A 43 -5.73 6.43 -1.51
N ALA A 44 -4.92 6.67 -2.54
CA ALA A 44 -3.48 6.44 -2.46
C ALA A 44 -2.69 7.73 -2.73
N ILE A 45 -1.72 8.03 -1.89
CA ILE A 45 -0.85 9.22 -2.01
C ILE A 45 0.62 8.82 -2.01
N TYR A 46 1.45 9.60 -2.71
CA TYR A 46 2.89 9.45 -2.59
C TYR A 46 3.42 10.39 -1.50
N ASN A 47 3.91 9.79 -0.41
CA ASN A 47 4.64 10.49 0.64
C ASN A 47 6.11 10.61 0.22
N SER A 48 6.50 11.80 -0.25
CA SER A 48 7.87 12.05 -0.72
C SER A 48 8.92 12.08 0.39
N THR A 49 8.52 12.39 1.62
CA THR A 49 9.42 12.41 2.78
C THR A 49 9.87 10.99 3.12
N GLU A 50 8.93 10.04 3.11
CA GLU A 50 9.17 8.64 3.43
C GLU A 50 9.51 7.79 2.18
N GLY A 51 9.38 8.35 0.98
CA GLY A 51 9.66 7.66 -0.28
C GLY A 51 8.73 6.48 -0.55
N ARG A 52 7.43 6.59 -0.23
CA ARG A 52 6.48 5.48 -0.34
C ARG A 52 5.10 5.92 -0.81
N ILE A 53 4.38 4.99 -1.43
CA ILE A 53 2.93 5.11 -1.57
C ILE A 53 2.29 4.67 -0.27
N GLU A 54 1.28 5.42 0.17
CA GLU A 54 0.43 5.11 1.31
C GLU A 54 -0.99 4.94 0.78
N ILE A 55 -1.65 3.85 1.18
CA ILE A 55 -2.97 3.47 0.68
C ILE A 55 -3.95 3.43 1.85
N TYR A 56 -5.07 4.12 1.68
CA TYR A 56 -6.08 4.34 2.71
C TYR A 56 -7.47 3.86 2.28
N LEU A 57 -8.28 3.52 3.28
CA LEU A 57 -9.74 3.47 3.21
C LEU A 57 -10.29 4.60 4.08
N ILE A 58 -11.03 5.52 3.46
CA ILE A 58 -11.56 6.71 4.13
C ILE A 58 -13.06 6.51 4.33
N SER A 59 -13.54 6.67 5.55
CA SER A 59 -14.96 6.61 5.86
C SER A 59 -15.67 7.83 5.28
N ASP A 60 -16.69 7.65 4.44
CA ASP A 60 -17.45 8.76 3.85
C ASP A 60 -18.38 9.45 4.86
N THR A 61 -18.75 8.72 5.91
CA THR A 61 -19.74 9.14 6.88
C THR A 61 -19.33 8.73 8.29
N GLU A 62 -20.03 9.25 9.28
CA GLU A 62 -19.94 8.70 10.62
C GLU A 62 -20.65 7.34 10.64
N GLN A 63 -19.96 6.29 11.08
CA GLN A 63 -20.50 4.95 11.11
C GLN A 63 -19.89 4.11 12.23
N THR A 64 -20.70 3.22 12.78
CA THR A 64 -20.23 2.16 13.69
C THR A 64 -20.19 0.86 12.92
N VAL A 65 -19.05 0.19 12.97
CA VAL A 65 -18.86 -1.17 12.44
C VAL A 65 -18.68 -2.11 13.60
N ARG A 66 -19.40 -3.23 13.57
CA ARG A 66 -19.25 -4.30 14.54
C ARG A 66 -18.40 -5.41 13.94
N ILE A 67 -17.48 -5.96 14.73
CA ILE A 67 -16.68 -7.13 14.40
C ILE A 67 -16.84 -8.13 15.55
N GLY A 68 -17.62 -9.18 15.33
CA GLY A 68 -18.04 -10.08 16.40
C GLY A 68 -18.84 -9.34 17.48
N ALA A 69 -18.29 -9.26 18.69
CA ALA A 69 -18.90 -8.57 19.84
C ALA A 69 -18.32 -7.17 20.11
N ARG A 70 -17.37 -6.70 19.29
CA ARG A 70 -16.74 -5.37 19.45
C ARG A 70 -17.32 -4.39 18.45
N GLU A 71 -17.46 -3.14 18.89
CA GLU A 71 -17.86 -2.03 18.04
C GLU A 71 -16.68 -1.07 17.84
N PHE A 72 -16.59 -0.53 16.63
CA PHE A 72 -15.59 0.44 16.20
C PHE A 72 -16.34 1.61 15.56
N GLN A 73 -16.12 2.80 16.10
CA GLN A 73 -16.72 4.03 15.58
C GLN A 73 -15.72 4.72 14.66
N PHE A 74 -16.20 5.17 13.52
CA PHE A 74 -15.44 5.95 12.56
C PHE A 74 -16.17 7.25 12.27
N ARG A 75 -15.45 8.37 12.29
CA ARG A 75 -15.96 9.67 11.85
C ARG A 75 -15.98 9.76 10.32
N ALA A 76 -16.76 10.68 9.79
CA ALA A 76 -16.63 11.07 8.39
C ALA A 76 -15.21 11.63 8.13
N GLY A 77 -14.58 11.16 7.06
CA GLY A 77 -13.20 11.47 6.71
C GLY A 77 -12.14 10.69 7.50
N GLU A 78 -12.52 9.82 8.43
CA GLU A 78 -11.55 9.03 9.20
C GLU A 78 -10.88 7.98 8.31
N GLU A 79 -9.55 7.89 8.40
CA GLU A 79 -8.73 7.07 7.51
C GLU A 79 -8.26 5.79 8.21
N ILE A 80 -8.37 4.67 7.50
CA ILE A 80 -7.67 3.43 7.82
C ILE A 80 -6.51 3.29 6.85
N LEU A 81 -5.28 3.35 7.35
CA LEU A 81 -4.10 2.98 6.57
C LEU A 81 -4.11 1.46 6.33
N THR A 82 -4.03 1.07 5.06
CA THR A 82 -4.10 -0.33 4.62
C THR A 82 -2.77 -0.87 4.13
N GLU A 83 -1.93 -0.05 3.50
CA GLU A 83 -0.68 -0.51 2.90
C GLU A 83 0.35 0.62 2.78
N TYR A 84 1.63 0.22 2.90
CA TYR A 84 2.77 1.00 2.43
C TYR A 84 3.48 0.28 1.29
N SER A 85 3.82 1.04 0.23
CA SER A 85 4.65 0.55 -0.85
C SER A 85 5.84 1.48 -1.08
N TYR A 86 6.97 1.13 -0.46
CA TYR A 86 8.22 1.88 -0.55
C TYR A 86 8.80 1.86 -1.96
N LYS A 87 9.41 2.98 -2.35
CA LYS A 87 10.12 3.18 -3.62
C LYS A 87 11.57 3.44 -3.28
N HIS A 88 12.46 2.66 -3.89
CA HIS A 88 13.87 2.72 -3.60
C HIS A 88 14.65 3.21 -4.81
N THR A 89 15.66 4.04 -4.56
CA THR A 89 16.72 4.25 -5.53
C THR A 89 17.59 3.00 -5.60
N ILE A 90 18.23 2.76 -6.75
CA ILE A 90 19.14 1.62 -6.93
C ILE A 90 20.25 1.64 -5.87
N SER A 91 20.88 2.79 -5.67
CA SER A 91 21.94 2.96 -4.65
C SER A 91 21.41 2.75 -3.23
N GLY A 92 20.23 3.28 -2.92
CA GLY A 92 19.62 3.13 -1.60
C GLY A 92 19.26 1.68 -1.27
N PHE A 93 18.74 0.93 -2.26
CA PHE A 93 18.41 -0.48 -2.06
C PHE A 93 19.66 -1.35 -1.92
N ILE A 94 20.71 -1.06 -2.70
CA ILE A 94 22.01 -1.73 -2.56
C ILE A 94 22.56 -1.53 -1.14
N GLU A 95 22.50 -0.31 -0.61
CA GLU A 95 23.01 -0.02 0.72
C GLU A 95 22.18 -0.69 1.82
N LEU A 96 20.84 -0.70 1.67
CA LEU A 96 19.95 -1.44 2.56
C LEU A 96 20.32 -2.93 2.60
N ALA A 97 20.56 -3.55 1.44
CA ALA A 97 20.95 -4.95 1.36
C ALA A 97 22.34 -5.22 1.98
N ARG A 98 23.31 -4.33 1.78
CA ARG A 98 24.63 -4.42 2.42
C ARG A 98 24.54 -4.39 3.95
N ASN A 99 23.70 -3.52 4.50
CA ASN A 99 23.47 -3.46 5.94
C ASN A 99 22.82 -4.74 6.50
N ALA A 100 22.14 -5.51 5.64
CA ALA A 100 21.62 -6.83 5.96
C ALA A 100 22.64 -7.98 5.69
N GLY A 101 23.89 -7.67 5.34
CA GLY A 101 24.96 -8.65 5.12
C GLY A 101 25.09 -9.17 3.69
N PHE A 102 24.33 -8.64 2.74
CA PHE A 102 24.39 -9.05 1.34
C PHE A 102 25.43 -8.27 0.54
N GLN A 103 26.07 -8.93 -0.42
CA GLN A 103 26.99 -8.31 -1.36
C GLN A 103 26.29 -8.08 -2.70
N PHE A 104 26.31 -6.85 -3.19
CA PHE A 104 25.75 -6.51 -4.50
C PHE A 104 26.58 -7.09 -5.63
N ALA A 105 25.94 -7.84 -6.53
CA ALA A 105 26.58 -8.38 -7.72
C ALA A 105 26.12 -7.63 -8.98
N GLN A 106 24.80 -7.54 -9.20
CA GLN A 106 24.26 -6.97 -10.44
C GLN A 106 22.83 -6.45 -10.25
N VAL A 107 22.43 -5.49 -11.09
CA VAL A 107 21.02 -5.06 -11.23
C VAL A 107 20.64 -5.08 -12.71
N TRP A 108 19.42 -5.51 -13.01
CA TRP A 108 18.78 -5.31 -14.30
C TRP A 108 17.60 -4.37 -14.13
N THR A 109 17.44 -3.45 -15.08
CA THR A 109 16.32 -2.50 -15.10
C THR A 109 15.70 -2.43 -16.47
N ASP A 110 14.46 -1.98 -16.54
CA ASP A 110 13.87 -1.52 -17.80
C ASP A 110 14.57 -0.24 -18.32
N ASP A 111 14.30 0.14 -19.57
CA ASP A 111 14.91 1.31 -20.23
C ASP A 111 14.59 2.63 -19.49
N SER A 112 13.42 2.71 -18.84
CA SER A 112 13.00 3.88 -18.06
C SER A 112 13.51 3.84 -16.61
N ARG A 113 14.14 2.73 -16.20
CA ARG A 113 14.66 2.47 -14.86
C ARG A 113 13.60 2.60 -13.75
N TRP A 114 12.37 2.18 -14.03
CA TRP A 114 11.26 2.23 -13.07
C TRP A 114 11.18 1.00 -12.18
N PHE A 115 11.71 -0.14 -12.66
CA PHE A 115 11.77 -1.38 -11.93
C PHE A 115 13.17 -1.98 -11.99
N GLY A 116 13.63 -2.55 -10.89
CA GLY A 116 14.94 -3.16 -10.78
C GLY A 116 14.86 -4.56 -10.19
N VAL A 117 15.50 -5.52 -10.84
CA VAL A 117 15.76 -6.85 -10.29
C VAL A 117 17.21 -6.87 -9.82
N PHE A 118 17.42 -7.11 -8.54
CA PHE A 118 18.74 -7.08 -7.92
C PHE A 118 19.23 -8.48 -7.62
N TYR A 119 20.45 -8.77 -8.01
CA TYR A 119 21.16 -9.99 -7.66
C TYR A 119 22.19 -9.67 -6.57
N PHE A 120 22.06 -10.37 -5.45
CA PHE A 120 22.97 -10.31 -4.33
C PHE A 120 23.53 -11.69 -4.01
N THR A 121 24.75 -11.71 -3.48
CA THR A 121 25.39 -12.91 -2.93
C THR A 121 25.53 -12.79 -1.42
N VAL A 122 25.71 -13.92 -0.76
CA VAL A 122 26.10 -13.98 0.65
C VAL A 122 27.60 -14.29 0.68
N ALA A 123 28.36 -13.61 1.53
CA ALA A 123 29.76 -13.96 1.72
C ALA A 123 29.82 -15.38 2.34
N ASN A 124 30.57 -16.29 1.71
CA ASN A 124 30.92 -17.58 2.31
C ASN A 124 31.86 -17.38 3.49
#